data_AF-A0A3M1WL10-F1
#
_entry.id   AF-A0A3M1WL10-F1
#
_cell.length_a   1.000
_cell.length_b   1.000
_cell.length_c   1.000
_cell.angle_alpha   90.00
_cell.angle_beta   90.00
_cell.angle_gamma   90.00
#
_symmetry.space_group_name_H-M   'P 1'
#
loop_
_entity.id
_entity.type
_entity.pdbx_description
1 polymer ?
#
loop_
_entity_poly.entity_id
_entity_poly.type
_entity_poly.pdbx_seq_one_letter_code
_entity_poly.pdbx_strand_id
1 'polypeptide(L)' 'MKVQSLLKKYDYYDGPVDGVMSAALRQAIKTFQENEGLKATGELDQQTYKRILALEEEAEQPTDEPPGAQW' A
#
# COMPACT_ATOMS: atom_id res chain seq x y z
N MET A 1 3.23 -13.29 -3.55
CA MET A 1 3.01 -11.93 -4.10
C MET A 1 2.48 -11.00 -2.99
N LYS A 2 3.36 -10.46 -2.13
CA LYS A 2 2.95 -9.67 -0.94
C LYS A 2 2.18 -8.39 -1.30
N VAL A 3 2.60 -7.68 -2.35
CA VAL A 3 1.98 -6.41 -2.76
C VAL A 3 0.52 -6.55 -3.17
N GLN A 4 0.20 -7.50 -4.05
CA GLN A 4 -1.18 -7.72 -4.50
C GLN A 4 -2.07 -8.15 -3.33
N SER A 5 -1.54 -8.96 -2.40
CA SER A 5 -2.24 -9.32 -1.16
C SER A 5 -2.51 -8.11 -0.27
N LEU A 6 -1.54 -7.21 -0.12
CA LEU A 6 -1.68 -5.99 0.68
C LEU A 6 -2.65 -5.01 0.03
N LEU A 7 -2.51 -4.74 -1.27
CA LEU A 7 -3.47 -3.90 -2.01
C LEU A 7 -4.90 -4.46 -1.91
N LYS A 8 -5.05 -5.79 -1.93
CA LYS A 8 -6.35 -6.45 -1.73
C LYS A 8 -6.86 -6.33 -0.30
N LYS A 9 -5.98 -6.44 0.70
CA LYS A 9 -6.31 -6.23 2.12
C LYS A 9 -6.83 -4.83 2.39
N TYR A 10 -6.31 -3.84 1.68
CA TYR A 10 -6.69 -2.43 1.78
C TYR A 10 -7.76 -1.99 0.76
N ASP A 11 -8.46 -2.93 0.13
CA ASP A 11 -9.55 -2.66 -0.83
C ASP A 11 -9.11 -1.89 -2.10
N TYR A 12 -7.81 -1.76 -2.35
CA TYR A 12 -7.28 -1.13 -3.56
C TYR A 12 -7.28 -2.06 -4.77
N TYR A 13 -7.22 -3.38 -4.55
CA TYR A 13 -7.11 -4.38 -5.63
C TYR A 13 -8.04 -5.57 -5.44
N ASP A 14 -8.97 -5.77 -6.38
CA ASP A 14 -9.92 -6.90 -6.32
C ASP A 14 -9.41 -8.16 -7.06
N GLY A 15 -8.44 -8.01 -7.96
CA GLY A 15 -8.00 -9.06 -8.87
C GLY A 15 -7.22 -10.24 -8.24
N PRO A 16 -6.80 -11.21 -9.07
CA PRO A 16 -6.02 -12.36 -8.62
C PRO A 16 -4.59 -11.93 -8.21
N VAL A 17 -4.08 -12.60 -7.18
CA VAL A 17 -2.72 -12.42 -6.64
C VAL A 17 -1.75 -13.38 -7.35
N ASP A 18 -1.67 -13.24 -8.68
CA ASP A 18 -0.92 -14.12 -9.60
C ASP A 18 0.47 -13.58 -9.96
N GLY A 19 0.77 -12.34 -9.59
CA GLY A 19 1.99 -11.64 -9.97
C GLY A 19 2.01 -11.01 -11.34
N VAL A 20 0.88 -11.04 -12.05
CA VAL A 20 0.76 -10.44 -13.36
C VAL A 20 0.45 -8.97 -13.20
N MET A 21 1.23 -8.12 -13.89
CA MET A 21 0.98 -6.68 -13.95
C MET A 21 -0.19 -6.39 -14.89
N SER A 22 -1.41 -6.64 -14.41
CA SER A 22 -2.66 -6.39 -15.13
C SER A 22 -3.04 -4.90 -15.10
N ALA A 23 -3.96 -4.48 -15.98
CA ALA A 23 -4.48 -3.11 -15.98
C ALA A 23 -5.16 -2.76 -14.64
N ALA A 24 -5.86 -3.72 -14.02
CA ALA A 24 -6.46 -3.55 -12.70
C ALA A 24 -5.40 -3.33 -11.62
N LEU A 25 -4.29 -4.08 -11.67
CA LEU A 25 -3.20 -3.91 -10.71
C LEU A 25 -2.51 -2.56 -10.87
N ARG A 26 -2.26 -2.12 -12.11
CA ARG A 26 -1.71 -0.79 -12.38
C ARG A 26 -2.61 0.32 -11.85
N GLN A 27 -3.92 0.19 -12.02
CA GLN A 27 -4.88 1.15 -11.49
C GLN A 27 -4.85 1.17 -9.95
N ALA A 28 -4.83 -0.01 -9.31
CA ALA A 28 -4.70 -0.14 -7.86
C ALA A 28 -3.42 0.52 -7.33
N ILE A 29 -2.28 0.26 -7.99
CA ILE A 29 -0.99 0.87 -7.65
C ILE A 29 -1.06 2.39 -7.83
N LYS A 30 -1.70 2.86 -8.89
CA LYS A 30 -1.84 4.29 -9.15
C LYS A 30 -2.64 4.98 -8.05
N THR A 31 -3.80 4.43 -7.69
CA THR A 31 -4.63 4.97 -6.58
C THR A 31 -3.88 4.92 -5.25
N PHE A 32 -3.16 3.83 -4.98
CA PHE A 32 -2.29 3.72 -3.81
C PHE A 32 -1.23 4.84 -3.78
N GLN A 33 -0.53 5.04 -4.91
CA GLN A 33 0.47 6.09 -5.02
C GLN A 33 -0.13 7.48 -4.82
N GLU A 34 -1.30 7.76 -5.39
CA GLU A 34 -2.03 9.03 -5.20
C GLU A 34 -2.37 9.27 -3.74
N ASN A 35 -2.87 8.25 -3.03
CA ASN A 35 -3.20 8.34 -1.61
C ASN A 35 -1.98 8.56 -0.71
N GLU A 36 -0.86 7.92 -1.04
CA GLU A 36 0.41 8.07 -0.31
C GLU A 36 1.19 9.33 -0.70
N GLY A 37 0.67 10.17 -1.60
CA GLY A 37 1.37 11.36 -2.09
C GLY A 37 2.61 11.04 -2.94
N LEU A 38 2.69 9.82 -3.48
CA LEU A 38 3.71 9.38 -4.42
C LEU A 38 3.33 9.74 -5.86
N LYS A 39 4.32 9.66 -6.75
CA LYS A 39 4.05 9.83 -8.19
C LYS A 39 3.23 8.65 -8.69
N ALA A 40 2.01 8.94 -9.15
CA ALA A 40 1.03 8.01 -9.69
C ALA A 40 1.44 7.43 -11.07
N THR A 41 2.55 6.70 -11.12
CA THR A 41 3.07 6.04 -12.33
C THR A 41 2.24 4.81 -12.71
N GLY A 42 1.56 4.20 -11.73
CA GLY A 42 0.92 2.89 -11.91
C GLY A 42 1.93 1.75 -12.03
N GLU A 43 3.21 2.02 -11.76
CA GLU A 43 4.29 1.03 -11.78
C GLU A 43 4.69 0.64 -10.36
N LEU A 44 4.94 -0.66 -10.17
CA LEU A 44 5.41 -1.19 -8.89
C LEU A 44 6.92 -0.95 -8.75
N ASP A 45 7.30 0.30 -8.57
CA ASP A 45 8.68 0.71 -8.31
C ASP A 45 9.12 0.30 -6.91
N GLN A 46 10.44 0.25 -6.67
CA GLN A 46 10.98 -0.06 -5.34
C GLN A 46 10.46 0.89 -4.25
N GLN A 47 10.22 2.16 -4.58
CA GLN A 47 9.66 3.14 -3.64
C GLN A 47 8.23 2.77 -3.25
N THR A 48 7.37 2.49 -4.23
CA THR A 48 6.00 2.03 -4.02
C THR A 48 5.98 0.72 -3.23
N TYR A 49 6.83 -0.24 -3.60
CA TYR A 49 6.98 -1.52 -2.90
C TYR A 49 7.34 -1.33 -1.42
N LYS A 50 8.34 -0.49 -1.14
CA LYS A 50 8.73 -0.16 0.24
C LYS A 50 7.60 0.51 1.01
N ARG A 51 6.84 1.42 0.39
CA ARG A 51 5.73 2.10 1.06
C ARG A 51 4.57 1.16 1.38
N ILE A 52 4.24 0.24 0.47
CA ILE A 52 3.23 -0.81 0.70
C ILE A 52 3.64 -1.72 1.87
N LEU A 53 4.92 -2.09 1.97
CA LEU A 53 5.44 -2.85 3.10
C LEU A 53 5.43 -2.04 4.40
N ALA A 54 5.81 -0.76 4.35
CA ALA A 54 5.73 0.11 5.52
C ALA A 54 4.30 0.25 6.05
N LEU A 55 3.29 0.25 5.16
CA LEU A 55 1.88 0.21 5.55
C LEU A 55 1.47 -1.10 6.22
N GLU A 56 2.09 -2.24 5.90
CA GLU A 56 1.88 -3.49 6.62
C GLU A 56 2.39 -3.37 8.06
N GLU A 57 3.60 -2.82 8.23
CA GLU A 57 4.21 -2.60 9.55
C GLU A 57 3.51 -1.48 10.36
N GLU A 58 3.01 -0.42 9.71
CA GLU A 58 2.23 0.65 10.35
C GLU A 58 0.83 0.16 10.76
N ALA A 59 0.19 -0.73 10.00
CA ALA A 59 -1.13 -1.25 10.34
C ALA A 59 -1.14 -2.36 11.41
N GLU A 60 -0.01 -3.04 11.63
CA GLU A 60 0.16 -4.00 12.74
C GLU A 60 0.57 -3.33 14.05
N GLN A 61 0.97 -2.06 14.00
CA GLN A 61 1.08 -1.25 15.21
C GLN A 61 -0.33 -0.80 15.60
N PRO A 62 -0.86 -1.21 16.77
CA PRO A 62 -2.01 -0.50 17.30
C PRO A 62 -1.55 0.95 17.42
N THR A 63 -2.36 1.88 16.95
CA THR A 63 -2.18 3.30 17.26
C THR A 63 -2.35 3.47 18.77
N ASP A 64 -1.32 3.09 19.51
CA ASP A 64 -1.12 3.42 20.91
C ASP A 64 -0.08 4.55 20.92
N GLU A 65 -0.52 5.69 20.40
CA GLU A 65 -0.09 6.96 20.97
C GLU A 65 -1.28 7.48 21.79
N PRO A 66 -1.04 7.84 23.06
CA PRO A 66 -0.25 9.03 23.30
C PRO A 66 0.92 8.80 24.26
N PRO A 67 2.04 9.51 24.03
CA PRO A 67 2.60 10.26 25.14
C PRO A 67 2.81 11.72 24.74
N GLY A 68 1.73 12.34 24.26
CA GLY A 68 1.50 13.78 24.32
C GLY A 68 0.79 14.21 25.60
N ALA A 69 1.12 13.61 26.75
CA ALA A 69 0.78 14.13 28.07
C ALA A 69 2.07 14.39 28.83
N GLN A 70 2.78 15.42 28.39
CA GLN A 70 3.73 16.16 29.21
C GLN A 70 2.99 17.38 29.77
N TRP A 71 2.13 17.22 30.79
CA TRP A 71 1.65 18.33 31.62
C TRP A 71 1.46 17.86 33.06
#